data_AF-A0A839TXL5-F1
#
_entry.id   AF-A0A839TXL5-F1
#
_cell.length_a   1.000
_cell.length_b   1.000
_cell.length_c   1.000
_cell.angle_alpha   90.00
_cell.angle_beta   90.00
_cell.angle_gamma   90.00
#
_symmetry.space_group_name_H-M   'P 1'
#
loop_
_entity.id
_entity.type
_entity.pdbx_description
1 polymer ?
#
loop_
_entity_poly.entity_id
_entity_poly.type
_entity_poly.pdbx_seq_one_letter_code
_entity_poly.pdbx_strand_id
1 'polypeptide(L)'
;MNTRQLKWLSYLTFVVMFFATFGGTVVTKTDSGLGCGHEWPLCHGEFVPAHTIASLIEYSHRLISGLAGLTAVAVVVAFHLFAKNRRDLRTYSVMTLIFVLVQAVMGAMAVVYDQSSAVLAFHFGFSLIAFASSLMLALGARRMDKLGEASYPSGGKARVSAAFRGYTWAVTIYSYIVVYIGAYVSHTNSAGGCLGWPLCNGKFIPELSGGVTIAFVHRIAALLLLIAIAVLAVCGYRLNRGNRELQGLGIAAVTLCLMQVFSGAAIVSTLNKPEVYIFSALLHNLLISSLFGVLCYLSVRVWQTGRATLQQPKSASAVRGIGFEPQGGKR
;
A
#
# COMPACT_ATOMS: atom_id res chain seq x y z
N MET A 1 22.47 -5.16 15.28
CA MET A 1 21.66 -6.20 14.62
C MET A 1 22.23 -6.49 13.25
N ASN A 2 22.31 -7.76 12.85
CA ASN A 2 22.69 -8.14 11.49
C ASN A 2 21.49 -8.02 10.52
N THR A 3 21.74 -8.15 9.22
CA THR A 3 20.71 -8.04 8.17
C THR A 3 19.58 -9.06 8.34
N ARG A 4 19.89 -10.26 8.83
CA ARG A 4 18.93 -11.34 9.06
C ARG A 4 17.95 -10.98 10.18
N GLN A 5 18.43 -10.40 11.27
CA GLN A 5 17.61 -9.92 12.39
C GLN A 5 16.70 -8.76 11.93
N LEU A 6 17.23 -7.80 11.17
CA LEU A 6 16.43 -6.70 10.62
C LEU A 6 15.33 -7.20 9.67
N LYS A 7 15.62 -8.22 8.84
CA LYS A 7 14.64 -8.86 7.97
C LYS A 7 13.50 -9.49 8.77
N TRP A 8 13.81 -10.30 9.79
CA TRP A 8 12.79 -10.93 10.61
C TRP A 8 11.95 -9.93 11.40
N LEU A 9 12.56 -8.87 11.94
CA LEU A 9 11.83 -7.79 12.57
C LEU A 9 10.87 -7.09 11.59
N SER A 10 11.31 -6.89 10.34
CA SER A 10 10.46 -6.29 9.30
C SER A 10 9.29 -7.20 8.92
N TYR A 11 9.51 -8.53 8.87
CA TYR A 11 8.44 -9.50 8.64
C TYR A 11 7.45 -9.53 9.80
N LEU A 12 7.93 -9.55 11.04
CA LEU A 12 7.07 -9.46 12.21
C LEU A 12 6.21 -8.19 12.17
N THR A 13 6.83 -7.04 11.90
CA THR A 13 6.12 -5.75 11.79
C THR A 13 5.05 -5.78 10.70
N PHE A 14 5.37 -6.33 9.52
CA PHE A 14 4.41 -6.47 8.43
C PHE A 14 3.23 -7.40 8.80
N VAL A 15 3.50 -8.53 9.46
CA VAL A 15 2.44 -9.46 9.90
C VAL A 15 1.56 -8.82 10.97
N VAL A 16 2.14 -8.07 11.90
CA VAL A 16 1.35 -7.32 12.90
C VAL A 16 0.52 -6.21 12.22
N MET A 17 1.09 -5.45 11.27
CA MET A 17 0.33 -4.47 10.49
C MET A 17 -0.83 -5.12 9.74
N PHE A 18 -0.60 -6.28 9.12
CA PHE A 18 -1.65 -7.06 8.46
C PHE A 18 -2.82 -7.31 9.43
N PHE A 19 -2.55 -7.91 10.60
CA PHE A 19 -3.62 -8.18 11.56
C PHE A 19 -4.28 -6.90 12.11
N ALA A 20 -3.54 -5.80 12.26
CA ALA A 20 -4.11 -4.52 12.66
C ALA A 20 -5.09 -3.99 11.59
N THR A 21 -4.65 -3.88 10.33
CA THR A 21 -5.47 -3.36 9.23
C THR A 21 -6.72 -4.21 8.97
N PHE A 22 -6.58 -5.54 8.91
CA PHE A 22 -7.72 -6.43 8.65
C PHE A 22 -8.60 -6.63 9.90
N GLY A 23 -8.01 -6.60 11.10
CA GLY A 23 -8.76 -6.61 12.36
C GLY A 23 -9.72 -5.43 12.47
N GLY A 24 -9.33 -4.23 12.00
CA GLY A 24 -10.22 -3.07 11.97
C GLY A 24 -11.43 -3.27 11.02
N THR A 25 -11.24 -4.02 9.92
CA THR A 25 -12.36 -4.40 9.04
C THR A 25 -13.31 -5.36 9.77
N VAL A 26 -12.78 -6.34 10.51
CA VAL A 26 -13.60 -7.26 11.30
C VAL A 26 -14.42 -6.48 12.33
N VAL A 27 -13.78 -5.65 13.16
CA VAL A 27 -14.45 -4.81 14.17
C VAL A 27 -15.59 -3.98 13.56
N THR A 28 -15.34 -3.37 12.39
CA THR A 28 -16.34 -2.54 11.71
C THR A 28 -17.49 -3.36 11.14
N LYS A 29 -17.21 -4.54 10.57
CA LYS A 29 -18.24 -5.37 9.90
C LYS A 29 -19.02 -6.26 10.85
N THR A 30 -18.53 -6.46 12.08
CA THR A 30 -19.25 -7.16 13.16
C THR A 30 -19.89 -6.20 14.16
N ASP A 31 -19.95 -4.89 13.84
CA ASP A 31 -20.47 -3.82 14.70
C ASP A 31 -19.90 -3.88 16.14
N SER A 32 -18.64 -4.31 16.27
CA SER A 32 -17.99 -4.54 17.56
C SER A 32 -17.15 -3.34 18.01
N GLY A 33 -17.23 -2.20 17.33
CA GLY A 33 -16.40 -1.01 17.61
C GLY A 33 -16.66 -0.33 18.95
N LEU A 34 -17.75 -0.70 19.65
CA LEU A 34 -18.09 -0.25 21.00
C LEU A 34 -18.29 -1.44 21.98
N GLY A 35 -17.76 -2.61 21.65
CA GLY A 35 -17.80 -3.79 22.52
C GLY A 35 -17.13 -3.57 23.88
N CYS A 36 -16.16 -2.66 23.95
CA CYS A 36 -15.45 -2.21 25.16
C CYS A 36 -16.02 -0.91 25.75
N GLY A 37 -17.13 -0.40 25.21
CA GLY A 37 -17.67 0.91 25.58
C GLY A 37 -16.77 2.08 25.17
N HIS A 38 -16.97 3.23 25.80
CA HIS A 38 -16.24 4.47 25.54
C HIS A 38 -14.90 4.57 26.30
N GLU A 39 -14.43 3.46 26.86
CA GLU A 39 -13.19 3.41 27.62
C GLU A 39 -12.02 3.08 26.71
N TRP A 40 -10.88 3.75 26.93
CA TRP A 40 -9.60 3.46 26.30
C TRP A 40 -8.48 3.98 27.23
N PRO A 41 -7.42 3.20 27.52
CA PRO A 41 -7.05 1.91 26.95
C PRO A 41 -7.73 0.69 27.62
N LEU A 42 -8.47 0.91 28.71
CA LEU A 42 -9.24 -0.13 29.40
C LEU A 42 -10.47 -0.55 28.59
N CYS A 43 -11.03 -1.71 28.94
CA CYS A 43 -12.29 -2.23 28.41
C CYS A 43 -13.12 -2.63 29.64
N HIS A 44 -14.23 -1.94 29.94
CA HIS A 44 -15.03 -2.20 31.15
C HIS A 44 -14.21 -2.26 32.46
N GLY A 45 -13.29 -1.32 32.65
CA GLY A 45 -12.44 -1.21 33.85
C GLY A 45 -11.25 -2.17 33.93
N GLU A 46 -11.14 -3.14 33.01
CA GLU A 46 -10.06 -4.14 33.00
C GLU A 46 -9.21 -4.08 31.72
N PHE A 47 -7.97 -4.57 31.81
CA PHE A 47 -7.10 -4.73 30.64
C PHE A 47 -7.42 -5.99 29.84
N VAL A 48 -8.03 -7.03 30.41
CA VAL A 48 -8.39 -8.26 29.69
C VAL A 48 -9.78 -8.74 30.12
N PRO A 49 -10.86 -8.11 29.63
CA PRO A 49 -12.20 -8.54 29.99
C PRO A 49 -12.78 -9.38 28.85
N ALA A 50 -13.46 -10.45 29.19
CA ALA A 50 -14.34 -11.12 28.24
C ALA A 50 -15.68 -11.42 28.90
N HIS A 51 -16.66 -10.54 28.66
CA HIS A 51 -18.07 -10.79 28.99
C HIS A 51 -18.93 -11.00 27.72
N THR A 52 -18.45 -10.63 26.51
CA THR A 52 -19.15 -10.86 25.22
C THR A 52 -18.18 -11.09 24.04
N ILE A 53 -18.68 -11.62 22.91
CA ILE A 53 -17.91 -11.80 21.66
C ILE A 53 -17.46 -10.44 21.08
N ALA A 54 -18.32 -9.42 21.14
CA ALA A 54 -18.00 -8.09 20.62
C ALA A 54 -16.82 -7.44 21.36
N SER A 55 -16.82 -7.51 22.70
CA SER A 55 -15.71 -7.03 23.53
C SER A 55 -14.40 -7.77 23.22
N LEU A 56 -14.47 -9.08 22.99
CA LEU A 56 -13.29 -9.89 22.62
C LEU A 56 -12.71 -9.47 21.27
N ILE A 57 -13.55 -9.23 20.26
CA ILE A 57 -13.12 -8.77 18.93
C ILE A 57 -12.45 -7.40 19.03
N GLU A 58 -13.08 -6.45 19.73
CA GLU A 58 -12.55 -5.10 19.87
C GLU A 58 -11.23 -5.08 20.66
N TYR A 59 -11.19 -5.77 21.80
CA TYR A 59 -9.99 -5.87 22.62
C TYR A 59 -8.82 -6.51 21.85
N SER A 60 -9.09 -7.59 21.11
CA SER A 60 -8.07 -8.24 20.28
C SER A 60 -7.49 -7.28 19.23
N HIS A 61 -8.33 -6.47 18.59
CA HIS A 61 -7.88 -5.45 17.65
C HIS A 61 -7.07 -4.34 18.34
N ARG A 62 -7.47 -3.87 19.53
CA ARG A 62 -6.72 -2.90 20.35
C ARG A 62 -5.33 -3.42 20.72
N LEU A 63 -5.25 -4.68 21.17
CA LEU A 63 -3.99 -5.33 21.53
C LEU A 63 -3.02 -5.41 20.33
N ILE A 64 -3.51 -5.90 19.19
CA ILE A 64 -2.71 -6.00 17.96
C ILE A 64 -2.30 -4.62 17.45
N SER A 65 -3.15 -3.60 17.58
CA SER A 65 -2.83 -2.21 17.22
C SER A 65 -1.79 -1.58 18.16
N GLY A 66 -1.80 -1.95 19.45
CA GLY A 66 -0.72 -1.60 20.38
C GLY A 66 0.60 -2.25 19.99
N LEU A 67 0.59 -3.54 19.67
CA LEU A 67 1.77 -4.26 19.17
C LEU A 67 2.26 -3.68 17.83
N ALA A 68 1.35 -3.19 16.98
CA ALA A 68 1.68 -2.48 15.75
C ALA A 68 2.51 -1.23 16.05
N GLY A 69 2.09 -0.42 17.03
CA GLY A 69 2.88 0.74 17.49
C GLY A 69 4.26 0.36 18.00
N LEU A 70 4.36 -0.66 18.86
CA LEU A 70 5.63 -1.12 19.43
C LEU A 70 6.60 -1.62 18.37
N THR A 71 6.13 -2.46 17.45
CA THR A 71 6.95 -2.98 16.34
C THR A 71 7.35 -1.88 15.36
N ALA A 72 6.48 -0.90 15.12
CA ALA A 72 6.82 0.28 14.31
C ALA A 72 7.94 1.13 14.93
N VAL A 73 7.92 1.37 16.25
CA VAL A 73 9.02 2.02 16.96
C VAL A 73 10.30 1.20 16.86
N ALA A 74 10.20 -0.12 17.08
CA ALA A 74 11.35 -1.03 17.01
C ALA A 74 12.03 -1.00 15.62
N VAL A 75 11.28 -1.01 14.52
CA VAL A 75 11.89 -0.90 13.18
C VAL A 75 12.49 0.48 12.92
N VAL A 76 11.88 1.57 13.41
CA VAL A 76 12.49 2.90 13.29
C VAL A 76 13.84 2.93 13.99
N VAL A 77 13.90 2.51 15.25
CA VAL A 77 15.14 2.47 16.03
C VAL A 77 16.18 1.55 15.37
N ALA A 78 15.79 0.31 15.03
CA ALA A 78 16.71 -0.67 14.48
C ALA A 78 17.32 -0.22 13.13
N PHE A 79 16.53 0.33 12.22
CA PHE A 79 17.04 0.78 10.91
C PHE A 79 17.86 2.08 11.01
N HIS A 80 17.59 2.97 11.98
CA HIS A 80 18.41 4.16 12.21
C HIS A 80 19.76 3.85 12.85
N LEU A 81 19.81 2.83 13.71
CA LEU A 81 21.05 2.41 14.35
C LEU A 81 21.92 1.52 13.46
N PHE A 82 21.31 0.53 12.78
CA PHE A 82 22.04 -0.55 12.12
C PHE A 82 22.02 -0.50 10.58
N ALA A 83 21.17 0.33 9.95
CA ALA A 83 21.04 0.39 8.48
C ALA A 83 21.19 1.83 7.93
N LYS A 84 22.16 2.59 8.45
CA LYS A 84 22.37 4.03 8.17
C LYS A 84 22.49 4.34 6.66
N ASN A 85 23.08 3.43 5.89
CA ASN A 85 23.30 3.61 4.45
C ASN A 85 22.03 3.40 3.61
N ARG A 86 20.96 2.84 4.18
CA ARG A 86 19.70 2.52 3.50
C ARG A 86 18.61 3.55 3.81
N ARG A 87 18.76 4.74 3.21
CA ARG A 87 17.80 5.85 3.34
C ARG A 87 16.38 5.44 2.94
N ASP A 88 16.24 4.60 1.92
CA ASP A 88 14.96 4.03 1.47
C ASP A 88 14.24 3.27 2.58
N LEU A 89 14.95 2.36 3.26
CA LEU A 89 14.36 1.54 4.34
C LEU A 89 14.05 2.37 5.58
N ARG A 90 14.89 3.38 5.88
CA ARG A 90 14.62 4.33 6.98
C ARG A 90 13.38 5.18 6.71
N THR A 91 13.15 5.59 5.47
CA THR A 91 11.91 6.29 5.09
C THR A 91 10.70 5.37 5.29
N TYR A 92 10.75 4.11 4.87
CA TYR A 92 9.62 3.18 5.07
C TYR A 92 9.33 2.90 6.54
N SER A 93 10.36 2.75 7.39
CA SER A 93 10.14 2.55 8.82
C SER A 93 9.51 3.77 9.48
N VAL A 94 9.96 4.99 9.13
CA VAL A 94 9.37 6.24 9.64
C VAL A 94 7.95 6.43 9.13
N MET A 95 7.68 6.18 7.85
CA MET A 95 6.31 6.24 7.31
C MET A 95 5.38 5.25 8.01
N THR A 96 5.85 4.02 8.28
CA THR A 96 5.07 3.03 9.04
C THR A 96 4.71 3.58 10.43
N LEU A 97 5.68 4.13 11.17
CA LEU A 97 5.42 4.71 12.49
C LEU A 97 4.46 5.90 12.44
N ILE A 98 4.69 6.86 11.55
CA ILE A 98 3.85 8.06 11.44
C ILE A 98 2.39 7.67 11.19
N PHE A 99 2.14 6.80 10.20
CA PHE A 99 0.77 6.43 9.88
C PHE A 99 0.15 5.54 10.96
N VAL A 100 0.89 4.66 11.64
CA VAL A 100 0.37 3.94 12.82
C VAL A 100 -0.03 4.90 13.95
N LEU A 101 0.74 5.96 14.21
CA LEU A 101 0.38 6.97 15.22
C LEU A 101 -0.87 7.76 14.82
N VAL A 102 -0.97 8.17 13.55
CA VAL A 102 -2.19 8.82 13.01
C VAL A 102 -3.40 7.90 13.20
N GLN A 103 -3.26 6.61 12.92
CA GLN A 103 -4.33 5.62 13.10
C GLN A 103 -4.72 5.42 14.56
N ALA A 104 -3.75 5.35 15.47
CA ALA A 104 -4.02 5.26 16.91
C ALA A 104 -4.82 6.47 17.41
N VAL A 105 -4.46 7.68 16.97
CA VAL A 105 -5.19 8.91 17.31
C VAL A 105 -6.60 8.89 16.73
N MET A 106 -6.76 8.53 15.45
CA MET A 106 -8.09 8.43 14.83
C MET A 106 -8.97 7.35 15.46
N GLY A 107 -8.39 6.21 15.84
CA GLY A 107 -9.07 5.14 16.56
C GLY A 107 -9.53 5.57 17.94
N ALA A 108 -8.67 6.23 18.72
CA ALA A 108 -9.04 6.78 20.01
C ALA A 108 -10.15 7.86 19.89
N MET A 109 -10.06 8.74 18.90
CA MET A 109 -11.11 9.72 18.62
C MET A 109 -12.44 9.08 18.22
N ALA A 110 -12.42 7.95 17.52
CA ALA A 110 -13.63 7.22 17.14
C ALA A 110 -14.34 6.54 18.31
N VAL A 111 -13.63 6.28 19.42
CA VAL A 111 -14.24 5.77 20.66
C VAL A 111 -14.93 6.89 21.43
N VAL A 112 -14.38 8.12 21.42
CA VAL A 112 -14.90 9.24 22.21
C VAL A 112 -15.95 10.06 21.46
N TYR A 113 -15.81 10.19 20.14
CA TYR A 113 -16.64 11.05 19.31
C TYR A 113 -17.19 10.29 18.10
N ASP A 114 -18.44 10.59 17.75
CA ASP A 114 -19.02 10.16 16.48
C ASP A 114 -18.23 10.77 15.31
N GLN A 115 -17.68 9.91 14.46
CA GLN A 115 -16.88 10.32 13.31
C GLN A 115 -17.73 10.29 12.03
N SER A 116 -17.58 11.32 11.20
CA SER A 116 -18.20 11.32 9.88
C SER A 116 -17.64 10.16 9.02
N SER A 117 -18.47 9.62 8.11
CA SER A 117 -18.05 8.57 7.16
C SER A 117 -16.83 8.98 6.33
N ALA A 118 -16.63 10.28 6.09
CA ALA A 118 -15.46 10.80 5.39
C ALA A 118 -14.17 10.61 6.20
N VAL A 119 -14.21 10.87 7.52
CA VAL A 119 -13.06 10.66 8.42
C VAL A 119 -12.74 9.17 8.55
N LEU A 120 -13.77 8.32 8.67
CA LEU A 120 -13.59 6.86 8.69
C LEU A 120 -13.02 6.33 7.36
N ALA A 121 -13.42 6.89 6.21
CA ALA A 121 -12.80 6.56 4.92
C ALA A 121 -11.32 6.94 4.86
N PHE A 122 -10.93 8.09 5.42
CA PHE A 122 -9.52 8.44 5.58
C PHE A 122 -8.77 7.49 6.52
N HIS A 123 -9.44 7.02 7.58
CA HIS A 123 -8.86 6.03 8.49
C HIS A 123 -8.36 4.82 7.70
N PHE A 124 -9.21 4.21 6.85
CA PHE A 124 -8.80 3.09 6.01
C PHE A 124 -7.64 3.43 5.06
N GLY A 125 -7.70 4.59 4.40
CA GLY A 125 -6.65 5.05 3.51
C GLY A 125 -5.28 5.19 4.20
N PHE A 126 -5.24 5.74 5.41
CA PHE A 126 -3.99 5.86 6.18
C PHE A 126 -3.50 4.51 6.69
N SER A 127 -4.40 3.60 7.09
CA SER A 127 -4.06 2.20 7.39
C SER A 127 -3.34 1.55 6.21
N LEU A 128 -3.85 1.78 5.00
CA LEU A 128 -3.28 1.24 3.78
C LEU A 128 -1.87 1.78 3.48
N ILE A 129 -1.58 3.05 3.81
CA ILE A 129 -0.22 3.61 3.68
C ILE A 129 0.73 2.98 4.70
N ALA A 130 0.30 2.79 5.96
CA ALA A 130 1.08 2.08 6.97
C ALA A 130 1.38 0.64 6.53
N PHE A 131 0.36 -0.08 6.05
CA PHE A 131 0.47 -1.43 5.50
C PHE A 131 1.48 -1.49 4.34
N ALA A 132 1.31 -0.64 3.32
CA ALA A 132 2.21 -0.59 2.17
C ALA A 132 3.65 -0.22 2.58
N SER A 133 3.83 0.72 3.50
CA SER A 133 5.16 1.10 4.01
C SER A 133 5.85 -0.07 4.72
N SER A 134 5.12 -0.81 5.55
CA SER A 134 5.67 -1.99 6.24
C SER A 134 5.99 -3.13 5.27
N LEU A 135 5.19 -3.33 4.22
CA LEU A 135 5.46 -4.27 3.14
C LEU A 135 6.74 -3.88 2.38
N MET A 136 6.89 -2.61 2.01
CA MET A 136 8.07 -2.09 1.34
C MET A 136 9.33 -2.27 2.19
N LEU A 137 9.23 -2.04 3.50
CA LEU A 137 10.30 -2.31 4.45
C LEU A 137 10.66 -3.80 4.48
N ALA A 138 9.68 -4.70 4.59
CA ALA A 138 9.89 -6.15 4.59
C ALA A 138 10.57 -6.66 3.30
N LEU A 139 10.07 -6.25 2.13
CA LEU A 139 10.65 -6.60 0.83
C LEU A 139 12.07 -6.03 0.67
N GLY A 140 12.27 -4.79 1.12
CA GLY A 140 13.56 -4.11 1.09
C GLY A 140 14.61 -4.73 2.01
N ALA A 141 14.20 -5.14 3.22
CA ALA A 141 15.04 -5.84 4.19
C ALA A 141 15.40 -7.25 3.71
N ARG A 142 14.45 -7.98 3.11
CA ARG A 142 14.73 -9.28 2.45
C ARG A 142 15.78 -9.14 1.35
N ARG A 143 15.67 -8.08 0.54
CA ARG A 143 16.61 -7.83 -0.55
C ARG A 143 18.00 -7.45 -0.02
N MET A 144 18.05 -6.64 1.04
CA MET A 144 19.28 -6.30 1.75
C MET A 144 20.01 -7.54 2.28
N ASP A 145 19.26 -8.45 2.91
CA ASP A 145 19.81 -9.71 3.44
C ASP A 145 20.32 -10.63 2.34
N LYS A 146 19.61 -10.75 1.21
CA LYS A 146 20.02 -11.62 0.09
C LYS A 146 21.26 -11.12 -0.67
N LEU A 147 21.40 -9.80 -0.83
CA LEU A 147 22.49 -9.21 -1.62
C LEU A 147 23.72 -8.84 -0.76
N GLY A 148 23.56 -8.81 0.56
CA GLY A 148 24.53 -8.19 1.47
C GLY A 148 24.49 -6.66 1.37
N GLU A 149 24.93 -5.96 2.42
CA GLU A 149 24.92 -4.48 2.44
C GLU A 149 25.79 -3.86 1.34
N ALA A 150 26.85 -4.55 0.92
CA ALA A 150 27.84 -4.07 -0.04
C ALA A 150 27.40 -4.17 -1.52
N SER A 151 26.41 -5.02 -1.84
CA SER A 151 25.98 -5.24 -3.24
C SER A 151 24.71 -4.47 -3.60
N TYR A 152 24.54 -3.26 -3.06
CA TYR A 152 23.45 -2.39 -3.52
C TYR A 152 23.63 -2.18 -5.03
N PRO A 153 22.68 -2.60 -5.88
CA PRO A 153 22.83 -2.43 -7.31
C PRO A 153 22.70 -0.96 -7.64
N SER A 154 23.83 -0.27 -7.68
CA SER A 154 24.01 0.99 -8.38
C SER A 154 23.68 0.75 -9.85
N GLY A 155 22.45 1.11 -10.24
CA GLY A 155 21.97 1.30 -11.61
C GLY A 155 22.56 0.41 -12.69
N GLY A 156 21.95 -0.76 -12.94
CA GLY A 156 22.48 -1.72 -13.94
C GLY A 156 21.47 -2.42 -14.84
N LYS A 157 20.23 -1.92 -15.00
CA LYS A 157 19.28 -2.45 -16.01
C LYS A 157 18.51 -1.33 -16.70
N ALA A 158 18.12 -1.59 -17.96
CA ALA A 158 17.53 -0.69 -18.96
C ALA A 158 16.74 0.50 -18.38
N ARG A 159 17.10 1.70 -18.83
CA ARG A 159 16.52 2.98 -18.38
C ARG A 159 15.03 3.04 -18.70
N VAL A 160 14.23 3.38 -17.70
CA VAL A 160 12.79 3.61 -17.83
C VAL A 160 12.54 5.08 -18.20
N SER A 161 11.63 5.35 -19.14
CA SER A 161 11.32 6.72 -19.57
C SER A 161 10.68 7.55 -18.45
N ALA A 162 10.92 8.87 -18.46
CA ALA A 162 10.32 9.78 -17.48
C ALA A 162 8.79 9.78 -17.55
N ALA A 163 8.23 9.65 -18.76
CA ALA A 163 6.78 9.54 -18.99
C ALA A 163 6.18 8.29 -18.32
N PHE A 164 6.81 7.12 -18.48
CA PHE A 164 6.32 5.89 -17.84
C PHE A 164 6.39 5.97 -16.32
N ARG A 165 7.47 6.57 -15.79
CA ARG A 165 7.60 6.83 -14.34
C ARG A 165 6.47 7.75 -13.84
N GLY A 166 6.24 8.88 -14.52
CA GLY A 166 5.17 9.81 -14.17
C GLY A 166 3.80 9.13 -14.19
N TYR A 167 3.53 8.34 -15.23
CA TYR A 167 2.29 7.58 -15.35
C TYR A 167 2.11 6.54 -14.23
N THR A 168 3.17 5.82 -13.86
CA THR A 168 3.13 4.84 -12.75
C THR A 168 2.73 5.50 -11.43
N TRP A 169 3.31 6.67 -11.13
CA TRP A 169 2.94 7.45 -9.94
C TRP A 169 1.51 7.97 -10.02
N ALA A 170 1.08 8.48 -11.18
CA ALA A 170 -0.29 8.94 -11.38
C ALA A 170 -1.31 7.81 -11.15
N VAL A 171 -1.05 6.60 -11.68
CA VAL A 171 -1.92 5.43 -11.44
C VAL A 171 -1.93 5.02 -9.97
N THR A 172 -0.79 5.09 -9.28
CA THR A 172 -0.71 4.78 -7.85
C THR A 172 -1.51 5.78 -7.01
N ILE A 173 -1.38 7.07 -7.29
CA ILE A 173 -2.16 8.13 -6.63
C ILE A 173 -3.65 7.97 -6.94
N TYR A 174 -3.99 7.71 -8.19
CA TYR A 174 -5.38 7.47 -8.58
C TYR A 174 -5.98 6.25 -7.87
N SER A 175 -5.21 5.16 -7.72
CA SER A 175 -5.66 3.99 -6.97
C SER A 175 -5.98 4.31 -5.50
N TYR A 176 -5.23 5.23 -4.88
CA TYR A 176 -5.51 5.71 -3.53
C TYR A 176 -6.82 6.51 -3.45
N ILE A 177 -7.11 7.32 -4.48
CA ILE A 177 -8.39 8.03 -4.59
C ILE A 177 -9.55 7.03 -4.72
N VAL A 178 -9.41 5.99 -5.54
CA VAL A 178 -10.44 4.95 -5.69
C VAL A 178 -10.65 4.18 -4.39
N VAL A 179 -9.57 3.89 -3.65
CA VAL A 179 -9.64 3.32 -2.29
C VAL A 179 -10.47 4.19 -1.36
N TYR A 180 -10.22 5.50 -1.33
CA TYR A 180 -10.98 6.43 -0.51
C TYR A 180 -12.47 6.41 -0.85
N ILE A 181 -12.80 6.48 -2.15
CA ILE A 181 -14.19 6.42 -2.61
C ILE A 181 -14.84 5.08 -2.19
N GLY A 182 -14.11 3.96 -2.31
CA GLY A 182 -14.61 2.64 -1.89
C GLY A 182 -14.83 2.52 -0.38
N ALA A 183 -13.89 3.04 0.42
CA ALA A 183 -14.05 3.11 1.88
C ALA A 183 -15.23 4.00 2.27
N TYR A 184 -15.43 5.10 1.55
CA TYR A 184 -16.59 6.00 1.74
C TYR A 184 -17.91 5.31 1.40
N VAL A 185 -17.98 4.49 0.34
CA VAL A 185 -19.14 3.62 0.06
C VAL A 185 -19.41 2.66 1.22
N SER A 186 -18.37 2.09 1.83
CA SER A 186 -18.51 1.13 2.94
C SER A 186 -18.94 1.77 4.26
N HIS A 187 -18.57 3.03 4.51
CA HIS A 187 -18.93 3.77 5.74
C HIS A 187 -20.19 4.63 5.60
N THR A 188 -20.81 4.62 4.42
CA THR A 188 -22.12 5.23 4.18
C THR A 188 -23.14 4.14 3.90
N ASN A 189 -24.43 4.46 3.93
CA ASN A 189 -25.51 3.54 3.52
C ASN A 189 -25.57 3.34 1.98
N SER A 190 -24.45 3.52 1.28
CA SER A 190 -24.35 3.49 -0.18
C SER A 190 -23.95 2.12 -0.72
N ALA A 191 -23.43 1.21 0.12
CA ALA A 191 -23.01 -0.12 -0.32
C ALA A 191 -24.13 -0.91 -1.04
N GLY A 192 -25.38 -0.73 -0.61
CA GLY A 192 -26.58 -1.30 -1.24
C GLY A 192 -27.21 -0.43 -2.34
N GLY A 193 -26.62 0.70 -2.70
CA GLY A 193 -27.20 1.64 -3.68
C GLY A 193 -27.33 1.05 -5.10
N CYS A 194 -26.45 0.12 -5.47
CA CYS A 194 -26.51 -0.61 -6.73
C CYS A 194 -26.56 -2.11 -6.48
N LEU A 195 -27.75 -2.72 -6.57
CA LEU A 195 -27.96 -4.13 -6.25
C LEU A 195 -27.60 -5.10 -7.41
N GLY A 196 -27.48 -4.58 -8.63
CA GLY A 196 -27.07 -5.37 -9.80
C GLY A 196 -25.57 -5.35 -10.07
N TRP A 197 -25.09 -6.32 -10.84
CA TRP A 197 -23.75 -6.35 -11.43
C TRP A 197 -23.79 -7.03 -12.80
N PRO A 198 -23.23 -6.44 -13.89
CA PRO A 198 -22.49 -5.19 -13.94
C PRO A 198 -23.39 -3.93 -13.94
N LEU A 199 -24.65 -4.05 -14.33
CA LEU A 199 -25.62 -2.94 -14.38
C LEU A 199 -26.01 -2.49 -12.95
N CYS A 200 -26.26 -1.19 -12.76
CA CYS A 200 -26.78 -0.68 -11.49
C CYS A 200 -28.31 -0.58 -11.60
N ASN A 201 -29.02 -1.38 -10.80
CA ASN A 201 -30.49 -1.42 -10.74
C ASN A 201 -31.14 -1.58 -12.14
N GLY A 202 -30.57 -2.46 -12.97
CA GLY A 202 -31.05 -2.76 -14.32
C GLY A 202 -30.69 -1.73 -15.40
N LYS A 203 -30.05 -0.61 -15.05
CA LYS A 203 -29.65 0.45 -16.00
C LYS A 203 -28.12 0.53 -16.13
N PHE A 204 -27.65 0.96 -17.30
CA PHE A 204 -26.22 1.25 -17.52
C PHE A 204 -25.80 2.57 -16.85
N ILE A 205 -26.68 3.58 -16.95
CA ILE A 205 -26.61 4.83 -16.19
C ILE A 205 -27.89 4.89 -15.34
N PRO A 206 -27.81 4.69 -14.02
CA PRO A 206 -28.97 4.75 -13.14
C PRO A 206 -29.39 6.21 -12.90
N GLU A 207 -30.57 6.39 -12.31
CA GLU A 207 -30.94 7.70 -11.75
C GLU A 207 -30.03 8.01 -10.57
N LEU A 208 -29.36 9.16 -10.64
CA LEU A 208 -28.37 9.57 -9.66
C LEU A 208 -29.06 10.24 -8.47
N SER A 209 -29.37 9.44 -7.45
CA SER A 209 -29.94 9.93 -6.19
C SER A 209 -29.32 9.21 -4.98
N GLY A 210 -29.06 9.97 -3.91
CA GLY A 210 -28.56 9.44 -2.63
C GLY A 210 -27.35 8.50 -2.78
N GLY A 211 -27.46 7.31 -2.17
CA GLY A 211 -26.41 6.29 -2.17
C GLY A 211 -26.12 5.65 -3.54
N VAL A 212 -27.04 5.72 -4.49
CA VAL A 212 -26.84 5.23 -5.87
C VAL A 212 -25.69 5.99 -6.54
N THR A 213 -25.67 7.31 -6.37
CA THR A 213 -24.63 8.19 -6.93
C THR A 213 -23.24 7.79 -6.45
N ILE A 214 -23.09 7.60 -5.14
CA ILE A 214 -21.79 7.29 -4.52
C ILE A 214 -21.29 5.91 -4.98
N ALA A 215 -22.16 4.90 -4.96
CA ALA A 215 -21.84 3.56 -5.44
C ALA A 215 -21.50 3.53 -6.93
N PHE A 216 -22.25 4.25 -7.75
CA PHE A 216 -22.02 4.32 -9.20
C PHE A 216 -20.71 5.05 -9.53
N VAL A 217 -20.42 6.17 -8.86
CA VAL A 217 -19.13 6.89 -9.00
C VAL A 217 -17.96 5.97 -8.64
N HIS A 218 -18.06 5.17 -7.57
CA HIS A 218 -17.04 4.18 -7.24
C HIS A 218 -16.82 3.17 -8.37
N ARG A 219 -17.89 2.63 -8.98
CA ARG A 219 -17.80 1.67 -10.09
C ARG A 219 -17.12 2.26 -11.32
N ILE A 220 -17.47 3.49 -11.69
CA ILE A 220 -16.83 4.21 -12.80
C ILE A 220 -15.35 4.47 -12.50
N ALA A 221 -15.03 4.93 -11.29
CA ALA A 221 -13.64 5.15 -10.88
C ALA A 221 -12.81 3.85 -10.89
N ALA A 222 -13.39 2.73 -10.46
CA ALA A 222 -12.76 1.42 -10.52
C ALA A 222 -12.53 0.92 -11.96
N LEU A 223 -13.49 1.16 -12.87
CA LEU A 223 -13.34 0.83 -14.29
C LEU A 223 -12.20 1.65 -14.93
N LEU A 224 -12.15 2.96 -14.66
CA LEU A 224 -11.07 3.82 -15.14
C LEU A 224 -9.71 3.38 -14.59
N LEU A 225 -9.65 2.95 -13.33
CA LEU A 225 -8.44 2.42 -12.72
C LEU A 225 -7.98 1.12 -13.40
N LEU A 226 -8.91 0.20 -13.71
CA LEU A 226 -8.60 -1.03 -14.45
C LEU A 226 -7.99 -0.70 -15.82
N ILE A 227 -8.59 0.23 -16.57
CA ILE A 227 -8.06 0.68 -17.87
C ILE A 227 -6.66 1.27 -17.70
N ALA A 228 -6.47 2.14 -16.71
CA ALA A 228 -5.17 2.77 -16.46
C ALA A 228 -4.08 1.74 -16.08
N ILE A 229 -4.41 0.74 -15.26
CA ILE A 229 -3.49 -0.36 -14.91
C ILE A 229 -3.22 -1.25 -16.12
N ALA A 230 -4.21 -1.53 -16.96
CA ALA A 230 -4.01 -2.30 -18.19
C ALA A 230 -3.06 -1.57 -19.16
N VAL A 231 -3.24 -0.26 -19.36
CA VAL A 231 -2.33 0.58 -20.14
C VAL A 231 -0.93 0.58 -19.52
N LEU A 232 -0.83 0.70 -18.19
CA LEU A 232 0.45 0.64 -17.47
C LEU A 232 1.17 -0.71 -17.72
N ALA A 233 0.45 -1.83 -17.66
CA ALA A 233 1.01 -3.16 -17.89
C ALA A 233 1.45 -3.36 -19.34
N VAL A 234 0.62 -2.94 -20.32
CA VAL A 234 0.96 -3.02 -21.76
C VAL A 234 2.18 -2.15 -22.07
N CYS A 235 2.22 -0.91 -21.59
CA CYS A 235 3.38 -0.04 -21.73
C CYS A 235 4.61 -0.63 -21.02
N GLY A 236 4.44 -1.18 -19.83
CA GLY A 236 5.49 -1.87 -19.08
C GLY A 236 6.09 -3.03 -19.87
N TYR A 237 5.24 -3.83 -20.51
CA TYR A 237 5.65 -4.97 -21.34
C TYR A 237 6.34 -4.53 -22.64
N ARG A 238 5.74 -3.59 -23.38
CA ARG A 238 6.24 -3.15 -24.70
C ARG A 238 7.51 -2.31 -24.59
N LEU A 239 7.56 -1.35 -23.66
CA LEU A 239 8.68 -0.42 -23.53
C LEU A 239 9.86 -1.00 -22.74
N ASN A 240 9.63 -2.02 -21.90
CA ASN A 240 10.66 -2.60 -21.03
C ASN A 240 10.83 -4.10 -21.25
N ARG A 241 10.90 -4.54 -22.52
CA ARG A 241 11.02 -5.96 -22.91
C ARG A 241 12.14 -6.72 -22.19
N GLY A 242 13.24 -6.06 -21.84
CA GLY A 242 14.37 -6.65 -21.11
C GLY A 242 14.23 -6.71 -19.59
N ASN A 243 13.15 -6.17 -19.01
CA ASN A 243 12.97 -6.08 -17.56
C ASN A 243 11.80 -6.95 -17.08
N ARG A 244 12.09 -8.25 -16.85
CA ARG A 244 11.12 -9.25 -16.37
C ARG A 244 10.44 -8.87 -15.06
N GLU A 245 11.11 -8.09 -14.21
CA GLU A 245 10.52 -7.64 -12.94
C GLU A 245 9.39 -6.63 -13.17
N LEU A 246 9.59 -5.62 -14.03
CA LEU A 246 8.52 -4.66 -14.37
C LEU A 246 7.34 -5.33 -15.08
N GLN A 247 7.64 -6.30 -15.95
CA GLN A 247 6.61 -7.10 -16.62
C GLN A 247 5.79 -7.92 -15.61
N GLY A 248 6.46 -8.63 -14.70
CA GLY A 248 5.79 -9.41 -13.66
C GLY A 248 4.93 -8.56 -12.74
N LEU A 249 5.41 -7.37 -12.35
CA LEU A 249 4.64 -6.42 -11.56
C LEU A 249 3.42 -5.87 -12.32
N GLY A 250 3.56 -5.56 -13.61
CA GLY A 250 2.44 -5.12 -14.44
C GLY A 250 1.36 -6.20 -14.59
N ILE A 251 1.77 -7.45 -14.83
CA ILE A 251 0.84 -8.59 -14.89
C ILE A 251 0.16 -8.80 -13.54
N ALA A 252 0.92 -8.79 -12.44
CA ALA A 252 0.36 -8.92 -11.10
C ALA A 252 -0.66 -7.81 -10.79
N ALA A 253 -0.38 -6.56 -11.18
CA ALA A 253 -1.30 -5.44 -10.99
C ALA A 253 -2.60 -5.62 -11.76
N VAL A 254 -2.55 -6.03 -13.04
CA VAL A 254 -3.77 -6.31 -13.84
C VAL A 254 -4.55 -7.47 -13.24
N THR A 255 -3.88 -8.57 -12.88
CA THR A 255 -4.54 -9.75 -12.28
C THR A 255 -5.23 -9.40 -10.97
N LEU A 256 -4.54 -8.70 -10.06
CA LEU A 256 -5.12 -8.26 -8.79
C LEU A 256 -6.27 -7.27 -9.00
N CYS A 257 -6.18 -6.37 -9.99
CA CYS A 257 -7.26 -5.43 -10.31
C CYS A 257 -8.49 -6.15 -10.90
N LEU A 258 -8.30 -7.14 -11.77
CA LEU A 258 -9.40 -7.98 -12.25
C LEU A 258 -10.05 -8.75 -11.10
N MET A 259 -9.26 -9.35 -10.22
CA MET A 259 -9.77 -9.99 -9.00
C MET A 259 -10.50 -9.00 -8.10
N GLN A 260 -10.07 -7.74 -8.02
CA GLN A 260 -10.75 -6.68 -7.27
C GLN A 260 -12.15 -6.39 -7.82
N VAL A 261 -12.30 -6.39 -9.15
CA VAL A 261 -13.59 -6.20 -9.80
C VAL A 261 -14.54 -7.35 -9.46
N PHE A 262 -14.06 -8.59 -9.53
CA PHE A 262 -14.87 -9.77 -9.17
C PHE A 262 -15.19 -9.83 -7.67
N SER A 263 -14.27 -9.45 -6.79
CA SER A 263 -14.56 -9.38 -5.35
C SER A 263 -15.55 -8.26 -5.02
N GLY A 264 -15.56 -7.16 -5.78
CA GLY A 264 -16.60 -6.13 -5.70
C GLY A 264 -17.99 -6.66 -6.10
N ALA A 265 -18.06 -7.48 -7.16
CA ALA A 265 -19.28 -8.19 -7.51
C ALA A 265 -19.74 -9.16 -6.40
N ALA A 266 -18.79 -9.86 -5.78
CA ALA A 266 -19.06 -10.76 -4.66
C ALA A 266 -19.67 -10.03 -3.46
N ILE A 267 -19.17 -8.84 -3.11
CA ILE A 267 -19.77 -7.98 -2.06
C ILE A 267 -21.25 -7.71 -2.37
N VAL A 268 -21.57 -7.26 -3.58
CA VAL A 268 -22.97 -6.94 -3.96
C VAL A 268 -23.85 -8.18 -3.87
N SER A 269 -23.36 -9.34 -4.34
CA SER A 269 -24.12 -10.60 -4.29
C SER A 269 -24.33 -11.16 -2.87
N THR A 270 -23.53 -10.72 -1.90
CA THR A 270 -23.54 -11.21 -0.52
C THR A 270 -24.14 -10.22 0.48
N LEU A 271 -24.63 -9.05 0.03
CA LEU A 271 -25.24 -8.03 0.90
C LEU A 271 -26.34 -8.59 1.82
N ASN A 272 -27.15 -9.53 1.31
CA ASN A 272 -28.25 -10.14 2.06
C ASN A 272 -27.84 -11.42 2.84
N LYS A 273 -26.54 -11.74 2.89
CA LYS A 273 -25.99 -12.94 3.53
C LYS A 273 -24.88 -12.56 4.51
N PRO A 274 -25.23 -12.13 5.74
CA PRO A 274 -24.26 -11.58 6.70
C PRO A 274 -23.06 -12.51 6.97
N GLU A 275 -23.31 -13.82 7.05
CA GLU A 275 -22.28 -14.84 7.28
C GLU A 275 -21.16 -14.86 6.22
N VAL A 276 -21.50 -14.54 4.96
CA VAL A 276 -20.56 -14.58 3.82
C VAL A 276 -20.07 -13.18 3.43
N TYR A 277 -20.85 -12.15 3.77
CA TYR A 277 -20.53 -10.75 3.47
C TYR A 277 -19.17 -10.32 4.04
N ILE A 278 -18.89 -10.71 5.30
CA ILE A 278 -17.61 -10.38 5.95
C ILE A 278 -16.41 -10.93 5.17
N PHE A 279 -16.49 -12.17 4.68
CA PHE A 279 -15.42 -12.78 3.90
C PHE A 279 -15.24 -12.09 2.54
N SER A 280 -16.33 -11.69 1.90
CA SER A 280 -16.28 -10.94 0.64
C SER A 280 -15.66 -9.55 0.85
N ALA A 281 -15.99 -8.86 1.95
CA ALA A 281 -15.40 -7.58 2.31
C ALA A 281 -13.90 -7.70 2.65
N LEU A 282 -13.52 -8.71 3.44
CA LEU A 282 -12.12 -8.99 3.76
C LEU A 282 -11.30 -9.34 2.51
N LEU A 283 -11.85 -10.16 1.61
CA LEU A 283 -11.22 -10.49 0.33
C LEU A 283 -11.00 -9.24 -0.53
N HIS A 284 -12.02 -8.38 -0.64
CA HIS A 284 -11.92 -7.12 -1.37
C HIS A 284 -10.85 -6.20 -0.77
N ASN A 285 -10.78 -6.09 0.56
CA ASN A 285 -9.75 -5.30 1.25
C ASN A 285 -8.34 -5.90 1.07
N LEU A 286 -8.21 -7.23 1.06
CA LEU A 286 -6.94 -7.92 0.88
C LEU A 286 -6.37 -7.72 -0.53
N LEU A 287 -7.23 -7.85 -1.53
CA LEU A 287 -6.87 -7.71 -2.93
C LEU A 287 -6.44 -6.26 -3.24
N ILE A 288 -7.15 -5.24 -2.74
CA ILE A 288 -6.74 -3.84 -2.95
C ILE A 288 -5.48 -3.49 -2.17
N SER A 289 -5.30 -4.04 -0.96
CA SER A 289 -4.09 -3.83 -0.18
C SER A 289 -2.86 -4.42 -0.88
N SER A 290 -3.03 -5.59 -1.48
CA SER A 290 -2.01 -6.26 -2.29
C SER A 290 -1.73 -5.49 -3.59
N LEU A 291 -2.78 -5.04 -4.30
CA LEU A 291 -2.65 -4.25 -5.52
C LEU A 291 -1.91 -2.93 -5.25
N PHE A 292 -2.32 -2.19 -4.22
CA PHE A 292 -1.69 -0.94 -3.82
C PHE A 292 -0.23 -1.16 -3.41
N GLY A 293 0.07 -2.26 -2.70
CA GLY A 293 1.44 -2.67 -2.39
C GLY A 293 2.28 -2.91 -3.65
N VAL A 294 1.74 -3.61 -4.65
CA VAL A 294 2.39 -3.84 -5.96
C VAL A 294 2.64 -2.53 -6.70
N LEU A 295 1.66 -1.62 -6.74
CA LEU A 295 1.78 -0.30 -7.39
C LEU A 295 2.81 0.59 -6.69
N CYS A 296 2.83 0.61 -5.36
CA CYS A 296 3.87 1.29 -4.56
C CYS A 296 5.26 0.71 -4.84
N TYR A 297 5.39 -0.62 -4.86
CA TYR A 297 6.67 -1.26 -5.18
C TYR A 297 7.12 -0.93 -6.61
N LEU A 298 6.21 -1.00 -7.58
CA LEU A 298 6.48 -0.64 -8.96
C LEU A 298 6.94 0.82 -9.09
N SER A 299 6.24 1.75 -8.44
CA SER A 299 6.59 3.18 -8.36
C SER A 299 8.00 3.43 -7.84
N VAL A 300 8.41 2.69 -6.80
CA VAL A 300 9.78 2.74 -6.28
C VAL A 300 10.78 2.15 -7.27
N ARG A 301 10.46 1.04 -7.93
CA ARG A 301 11.37 0.40 -8.90
C ARG A 301 11.62 1.29 -10.11
N VAL A 302 10.58 1.91 -10.68
CA VAL A 302 10.76 2.83 -11.81
C VAL A 302 11.52 4.09 -11.41
N TRP A 303 11.38 4.55 -10.15
CA TRP A 303 12.15 5.68 -9.63
C TRP A 303 13.64 5.34 -9.44
N GLN A 304 13.95 4.18 -8.86
CA GLN A 304 15.33 3.70 -8.69
C GLN A 304 16.05 3.52 -10.02
N THR A 305 15.37 2.94 -11.02
CA THR A 305 15.96 2.72 -12.35
C THR A 305 16.13 4.04 -13.14
N GLY A 306 15.37 5.09 -12.81
CA GLY A 306 15.50 6.41 -13.44
C GLY A 306 16.58 7.33 -12.86
N ARG A 307 17.14 7.05 -11.67
CA ARG A 307 18.12 7.92 -10.97
C ARG A 307 19.59 7.66 -11.31
N ALA A 308 19.92 6.62 -12.07
CA ALA A 308 21.29 6.29 -12.48
C ALA A 308 21.97 7.34 -13.38
N THR A 309 21.34 8.49 -13.63
CA THR A 309 21.80 9.54 -14.54
C THR A 309 22.67 10.62 -13.87
N LEU A 310 22.74 10.70 -12.54
CA LEU A 310 23.40 11.83 -11.84
C LEU A 310 24.74 11.51 -11.16
N GLN A 311 25.27 10.29 -11.30
CA GLN A 311 26.54 9.87 -10.68
C GLN A 311 27.51 9.22 -11.68
N GLN A 312 27.58 9.71 -12.93
CA GLN A 312 28.82 9.52 -13.67
C GLN A 312 29.80 10.61 -13.22
N PRO A 313 30.96 10.26 -12.64
CA PRO A 313 32.04 11.22 -12.57
C PRO A 313 32.35 11.63 -14.01
N LYS A 314 32.45 12.94 -14.26
CA LYS A 314 33.05 13.45 -15.50
C LYS A 314 34.46 12.85 -15.58
N SER A 315 34.60 11.71 -16.24
CA SER A 315 35.91 11.13 -16.48
C SER A 315 36.65 12.05 -17.43
N ALA A 316 37.82 12.45 -16.97
CA ALA A 316 38.85 13.20 -17.67
C ALA A 316 38.92 12.85 -19.18
N SER A 317 38.44 13.75 -20.03
CA SER A 317 38.87 13.84 -21.41
C SER A 317 39.83 15.02 -21.56
N ALA A 318 41.08 14.80 -21.17
CA ALA A 318 42.22 15.59 -21.66
C ALA A 318 43.45 14.68 -21.61
N VAL A 319 43.40 13.61 -22.41
CA VAL A 319 44.59 12.82 -22.72
C VAL A 319 45.47 13.68 -23.62
N ARG A 320 46.67 13.94 -23.08
CA ARG A 320 47.90 14.36 -23.75
C ARG A 320 47.98 13.90 -25.20
N GLY A 321 48.30 14.82 -26.09
CA GLY A 321 48.58 14.51 -27.49
C GLY A 321 49.17 15.70 -28.25
N ILE A 322 50.27 16.27 -27.77
CA ILE A 322 51.18 17.08 -28.59
C ILE A 322 52.60 16.69 -28.21
N GLY A 323 53.08 15.59 -28.79
CA GLY A 323 54.51 15.32 -28.93
C GLY A 323 54.95 15.99 -30.22
N PHE A 324 55.72 17.07 -30.11
CA PHE A 324 56.50 17.62 -31.23
C PHE A 324 57.89 16.98 -31.13
N GLU A 325 58.20 16.14 -32.11
CA GLU A 325 59.55 15.60 -32.33
C GLU A 325 60.12 16.36 -33.55
N PRO A 326 61.32 16.98 -33.44
CA PRO A 326 61.88 17.74 -34.55
C PRO A 326 62.51 16.79 -35.58
N GLN A 327 62.19 17.01 -36.86
CA GLN A 327 62.82 16.31 -37.98
C GLN A 327 64.32 16.59 -38.03
N GLY A 328 65.08 15.53 -38.34
CA GLY A 328 66.53 15.50 -38.44
C GLY A 328 67.11 16.35 -39.56
N GLY A 329 68.42 16.61 -39.41
CA GLY A 329 69.17 17.58 -40.19
C GLY A 329 69.61 17.15 -41.59
N LYS A 330 70.35 18.08 -42.22
CA LYS A 330 71.28 17.86 -43.33
C LYS A 330 72.25 19.06 -43.40
N ARG A 331 73.54 18.74 -43.27
CA ARG A 331 74.78 19.43 -43.71
C ARG A 331 75.00 20.88 -43.31
#